data_AF-A0A920V6V2-F1
#
_entry.id   AF-A0A920V6V2-F1
#
_cell.length_a   1.000
_cell.length_b   1.000
_cell.length_c   1.000
_cell.angle_alpha   90.00
_cell.angle_beta   90.00
_cell.angle_gamma   90.00
#
_symmetry.space_group_name_H-M   'P 1'
#
loop_
_entity.id
_entity.type
_entity.pdbx_description
1 polymer ?
#
loop_
_entity_poly.entity_id
_entity_poly.type
_entity_poly.pdbx_seq_one_letter_code
_entity_poly.pdbx_strand_id
1 'polypeptide(L)'
;MSDHEALAENLGLILKASYNDATNELPDHIVDILNALPTPTPSHYQIAKSLTENEQSFLLSGLQCHSHSQYALIRSYLNILSYITNSSLGELT
;
A
#
# COMPACT_ATOMS: atom_id res chain seq x y z
N MET A 1 -2.23 10.67 17.46
CA MET A 1 -1.62 10.65 16.12
C MET A 1 -2.55 11.43 15.22
N SER A 2 -2.06 12.38 14.44
CA SER A 2 -2.93 13.05 13.47
C SER A 2 -3.26 12.08 12.34
N ASP A 3 -4.44 12.20 11.73
CA ASP A 3 -4.88 11.31 10.64
C ASP A 3 -3.88 11.28 9.45
N HIS A 4 -3.06 12.33 9.31
CA HIS A 4 -1.99 12.40 8.33
C HIS A 4 -0.84 11.44 8.62
N GLU A 5 -0.37 11.38 9.87
CA GLU A 5 0.76 10.51 10.26
C GLU A 5 0.44 9.02 10.09
N ALA A 6 -0.84 8.66 10.16
CA ALA A 6 -1.31 7.30 9.98
C ALA A 6 -1.38 6.85 8.51
N LEU A 7 -1.24 7.77 7.53
CA LEU A 7 -1.42 7.45 6.12
C LEU A 7 -0.40 6.41 5.61
N ALA A 8 0.88 6.65 5.87
CA ALA A 8 1.96 5.76 5.42
C ALA A 8 1.90 4.40 6.12
N GLU A 9 1.53 4.39 7.41
CA GLU A 9 1.35 3.16 8.18
C GLU A 9 0.17 2.35 7.64
N ASN A 10 -1.01 2.96 7.47
CA ASN A 10 -2.18 2.28 6.90
C ASN A 10 -1.88 1.72 5.50
N LEU A 11 -1.21 2.50 4.65
CA LEU A 11 -0.81 2.03 3.32
C LEU A 11 0.17 0.85 3.40
N GLY A 12 1.14 0.90 4.32
CA GLY A 12 2.07 -0.21 4.58
C GLY A 12 1.35 -1.47 5.06
N LEU A 13 0.31 -1.33 5.89
CA LEU A 13 -0.50 -2.44 6.36
C LEU A 13 -1.38 -3.05 5.26
N ILE A 14 -1.92 -2.24 4.34
CA ILE A 14 -2.60 -2.73 3.14
C ILE A 14 -1.62 -3.50 2.26
N LEU A 15 -0.43 -2.94 2.01
CA LEU A 15 0.61 -3.60 1.23
C LEU A 15 1.03 -4.94 1.83
N LYS A 16 1.25 -5.00 3.15
CA LYS A 16 1.52 -6.25 3.88
C LYS A 16 0.39 -7.26 3.72
N ALA A 17 -0.85 -6.82 3.87
CA ALA A 17 -2.02 -7.68 3.70
C ALA A 17 -2.12 -8.23 2.26
N SER A 18 -1.90 -7.39 1.24
CA SER A 18 -1.88 -7.81 -0.16
C SER A 18 -0.74 -8.78 -0.49
N TYR A 19 0.44 -8.59 0.12
CA TYR A 19 1.59 -9.45 -0.11
C TYR A 19 1.41 -10.86 0.47
N ASN A 20 0.70 -11.01 1.61
CA ASN A 20 0.44 -12.31 2.22
C ASN A 20 -0.26 -13.31 1.27
N ASP A 21 -1.05 -12.79 0.33
CA ASP A 21 -1.80 -13.57 -0.67
C ASP A 21 -1.20 -13.47 -2.09
N ALA A 22 -0.11 -12.72 -2.27
CA ALA A 22 0.50 -12.48 -3.56
C ALA A 22 1.34 -13.67 -4.04
N THR A 23 1.36 -13.89 -5.36
CA THR A 23 2.27 -14.86 -6.01
C THR A 23 3.59 -14.22 -6.44
N ASN A 24 3.66 -12.88 -6.43
CA ASN A 24 4.84 -12.11 -6.78
C ASN A 24 5.82 -12.07 -5.60
N GLU A 25 7.09 -12.34 -5.87
CA GLU A 25 8.15 -12.19 -4.87
C GLU A 25 8.57 -10.72 -4.75
N LEU A 26 8.74 -10.26 -3.51
CA LEU A 26 9.35 -8.97 -3.20
C LEU A 26 10.79 -9.18 -2.70
N PRO A 27 11.71 -8.22 -2.93
CA PRO A 27 13.06 -8.31 -2.37
C PRO A 27 13.05 -8.42 -0.83
N ASP A 28 13.96 -9.22 -0.26
CA ASP A 28 14.04 -9.50 1.18
C ASP A 28 14.00 -8.25 2.06
N HIS A 29 14.75 -7.20 1.69
CA HIS A 29 14.78 -5.95 2.46
C HIS A 29 13.41 -5.25 2.54
N ILE A 30 12.54 -5.42 1.54
CA ILE A 30 11.17 -4.91 1.56
C ILE A 30 10.30 -5.79 2.47
N VAL A 31 10.46 -7.11 2.36
CA VAL A 31 9.75 -8.08 3.22
C VAL A 31 10.07 -7.84 4.69
N ASP A 32 11.33 -7.57 5.03
CA ASP A 32 11.76 -7.23 6.40
C ASP A 32 11.08 -5.96 6.91
N ILE A 33 10.98 -4.92 6.07
CA ILE A 33 10.27 -3.67 6.41
C ILE A 33 8.78 -3.95 6.68
N LEU A 34 8.12 -4.73 5.82
CA LEU A 34 6.72 -5.09 6.01
C LEU A 34 6.53 -5.96 7.26
N ASN A 35 7.45 -6.88 7.55
CA ASN A 35 7.40 -7.72 8.73
C ASN A 35 7.56 -6.94 10.03
N ALA A 36 8.29 -5.81 10.01
CA ALA A 36 8.41 -4.91 11.15
C ALA A 36 7.12 -4.12 11.47
N LEU A 37 6.18 -4.00 10.52
CA LEU A 37 4.87 -3.38 10.76
C LEU A 37 3.98 -4.27 11.65
N PRO A 38 3.03 -3.70 12.40
CA PRO A 38 2.06 -4.48 13.15
C PRO A 38 1.22 -5.40 12.25
N THR A 39 0.47 -6.31 12.87
CA THR A 39 -0.44 -7.18 12.13
C THR A 39 -1.56 -6.35 11.48
N PRO A 40 -1.86 -6.54 10.18
CA PRO A 40 -2.97 -5.84 9.54
C PRO A 40 -4.31 -6.16 10.21
N THR A 41 -5.14 -5.12 10.38
CA THR A 41 -6.52 -5.25 10.86
C THR A 41 -7.45 -5.86 9.78
N PRO A 42 -8.66 -6.33 10.15
CA PRO A 42 -9.63 -6.86 9.18
C PRO A 42 -9.97 -5.90 8.02
N SER A 43 -10.01 -4.59 8.28
CA SER A 43 -10.25 -3.58 7.24
C SER A 43 -9.12 -3.53 6.20
N HIS A 44 -7.87 -3.69 6.62
CA HIS A 44 -6.74 -3.75 5.68
C HIS A 44 -6.83 -4.97 4.77
N TYR A 45 -7.17 -6.15 5.33
CA TYR A 45 -7.39 -7.36 4.53
C TYR A 45 -8.56 -7.21 3.55
N GLN A 46 -9.65 -6.54 3.95
CA GLN A 46 -10.77 -6.27 3.04
C GLN A 46 -10.37 -5.39 1.86
N ILE A 47 -9.56 -4.35 2.09
CA ILE A 47 -9.04 -3.48 1.02
C ILE A 47 -8.06 -4.25 0.14
N ALA A 48 -7.12 -4.99 0.73
CA ALA A 48 -6.17 -5.81 -0.02
C ALA A 48 -6.89 -6.81 -0.94
N LYS A 49 -7.90 -7.51 -0.41
CA LYS A 49 -8.73 -8.44 -1.16
C LYS A 49 -9.47 -7.75 -2.32
N SER A 50 -10.08 -6.58 -2.07
CA SER A 50 -10.80 -5.86 -3.12
C SER A 50 -9.86 -5.38 -4.23
N LEU A 51 -8.60 -5.05 -3.93
CA LEU A 51 -7.62 -4.68 -4.95
C LEU A 51 -7.20 -5.87 -5.81
N THR A 52 -6.97 -7.03 -5.19
CA THR A 52 -6.48 -8.24 -5.88
C THR A 52 -7.56 -8.97 -6.67
N GLU A 53 -8.84 -8.94 -6.24
CA GLU A 53 -9.94 -9.64 -6.93
C GLU A 53 -10.51 -8.88 -8.13
N ASN A 54 -10.21 -7.59 -8.28
CA ASN A 54 -10.72 -6.76 -9.37
C ASN A 54 -9.67 -6.59 -10.47
N GLU A 55 -10.01 -6.97 -11.71
CA GLU A 55 -9.11 -6.90 -12.88
C GLU A 55 -8.75 -5.45 -13.32
N GLN A 56 -9.43 -4.43 -12.80
CA GLN A 56 -9.25 -3.02 -13.19
C GLN A 56 -9.28 -2.06 -11.99
N SER A 57 -8.51 -2.39 -10.96
CA SER A 57 -8.34 -1.51 -9.79
C SER A 57 -7.45 -0.31 -10.12
N PHE A 58 -7.83 0.87 -9.59
CA PHE A 58 -7.04 2.10 -9.67
C PHE A 58 -6.57 2.52 -8.29
N LEU A 59 -5.28 2.80 -8.17
CA LEU A 59 -4.68 3.45 -7.00
C LEU A 59 -4.43 4.91 -7.36
N LEU A 60 -5.11 5.82 -6.67
CA LEU A 60 -5.04 7.25 -6.95
C LEU A 60 -4.40 7.99 -5.77
N SER A 61 -3.25 8.63 -5.98
CA SER A 61 -2.65 9.51 -4.97
C SER A 61 -3.10 10.95 -5.15
N GLY A 62 -3.74 11.52 -4.12
CA GLY A 62 -4.13 12.92 -4.10
C GLY A 62 -3.02 13.86 -3.61
N LEU A 63 -3.20 15.17 -3.86
CA LEU A 63 -2.28 16.26 -3.47
C LEU A 63 -1.82 16.23 -2.00
N GLN A 64 -2.66 15.70 -1.10
CA GLN A 64 -2.34 15.57 0.33
C GLN A 64 -1.18 14.60 0.60
N CYS A 65 -0.89 13.68 -0.33
CA CYS A 65 0.30 12.85 -0.28
C CYS A 65 1.58 13.66 -0.54
N HIS A 66 1.51 14.65 -1.44
CA HIS A 66 2.68 15.43 -1.89
C HIS A 66 3.25 16.33 -0.79
N SER A 67 2.41 16.78 0.14
CA SER A 67 2.82 17.56 1.31
C SER A 67 3.18 16.71 2.52
N HIS A 68 3.09 15.38 2.44
CA HIS A 68 3.38 14.49 3.56
C HIS A 68 4.89 14.31 3.79
N SER A 69 5.33 14.34 5.05
CA SER A 69 6.75 14.19 5.42
C SER A 69 7.35 12.85 4.96
N GLN A 70 6.52 11.82 4.81
CA GLN A 70 6.88 10.49 4.33
C GLN A 70 6.44 10.23 2.88
N TYR A 71 6.29 11.27 2.05
CA TYR A 71 5.83 11.13 0.66
C TYR A 71 6.61 10.07 -0.14
N ALA A 72 7.94 10.03 0.00
CA ALA A 72 8.76 9.03 -0.71
C ALA A 72 8.38 7.58 -0.33
N LEU A 73 8.10 7.34 0.94
CA LEU A 73 7.66 6.02 1.43
C LEU A 73 6.26 5.69 0.91
N ILE A 74 5.32 6.64 1.00
CA ILE A 74 3.95 6.49 0.47
C ILE A 74 3.99 6.15 -1.02
N ARG A 75 4.76 6.91 -1.80
CA ARG A 75 4.94 6.66 -3.23
C ARG A 75 5.56 5.29 -3.49
N SER A 76 6.55 4.88 -2.71
CA SER A 76 7.15 3.54 -2.84
C SER A 76 6.12 2.44 -2.58
N TYR A 77 5.36 2.55 -1.49
CA TYR A 77 4.31 1.57 -1.18
C TYR A 77 3.21 1.52 -2.23
N LEU A 78 2.78 2.66 -2.79
CA LEU A 78 1.80 2.70 -3.87
C LEU A 78 2.31 1.99 -5.14
N ASN A 79 3.58 2.20 -5.49
CA ASN A 79 4.17 1.52 -6.66
C ASN A 79 4.21 0.00 -6.44
N ILE A 80 4.66 -0.46 -5.27
CA ILE A 80 4.71 -1.90 -4.97
C ILE A 80 3.31 -2.48 -4.92
N LEU A 81 2.36 -1.79 -4.28
CA LEU A 81 0.97 -2.21 -4.21
C LEU A 81 0.38 -2.35 -5.62
N SER A 82 0.60 -1.37 -6.49
CA SER A 82 0.14 -1.42 -7.88
C SER A 82 0.70 -2.62 -8.65
N TYR A 83 1.96 -2.98 -8.39
CA TYR A 83 2.60 -4.13 -9.00
C TYR A 83 1.99 -5.46 -8.51
N ILE A 84 1.84 -5.64 -7.19
CA ILE A 84 1.33 -6.91 -6.64
C ILE A 84 -0.18 -7.11 -6.88
N THR A 85 -0.97 -6.03 -6.96
CA THR A 85 -2.41 -6.10 -7.21
C THR A 85 -2.76 -5.87 -8.68
N ASN A 86 -1.76 -5.84 -9.58
CA ASN A 86 -1.92 -5.56 -11.01
C ASN A 86 -2.84 -4.35 -11.28
N SER A 87 -2.70 -3.29 -10.49
CA SER A 87 -3.55 -2.12 -10.50
C SER A 87 -2.90 -0.97 -11.27
N SER A 88 -3.72 -0.09 -11.85
CA SER A 88 -3.23 1.14 -12.48
C SER A 88 -2.96 2.21 -11.42
N LEU A 89 -1.78 2.80 -11.44
CA LEU A 89 -1.41 3.91 -10.57
C LEU A 89 -1.66 5.25 -11.29
N GLY A 90 -2.32 6.19 -10.61
CA GLY A 90 -2.55 7.54 -11.10
C GLY A 90 -2.39 8.59 -10.00
N GLU A 91 -2.20 9.84 -10.40
CA GLU A 91 -2.13 10.99 -9.49
C GLU A 91 -3.29 11.95 -9.78
N LEU A 92 -3.93 12.47 -8.72
CA LEU A 92 -4.95 13.51 -8.84
C LEU A 92 -4.28 14.88 -8.68
N THR A 93 -4.26 15.64 -9.78
CA THR A 93 -3.66 16.99 -9.88
C THR A 93 -4.69 18.09 -9.84
#